data_AF-A0A8J7N088-F1
#
_entry.id   AF-A0A8J7N088-F1
#
_cell.length_a   1.000
_cell.length_b   1.000
_cell.length_c   1.000
_cell.angle_alpha   90.00
_cell.angle_beta   90.00
_cell.angle_gamma   90.00
#
_symmetry.space_group_name_H-M   'P 1'
#
loop_
_entity.id
_entity.type
_entity.pdbx_description
1 polymer ?
#
loop_
_entity_poly.entity_id
_entity_poly.type
_entity_poly.pdbx_seq_one_letter_code
_entity_poly.pdbx_strand_id
1 'polypeptide(L)'
;MTHRNTEQPKNSITLMNGEALECFPKQSPQTKFASDEMQLNATGAYLGMGIKPCKPQPNADEEKERQKKLFTDNAFYLLAHSERIMRDSRMFLAPVAVQNGLAYTGTSGFNAPTVGIYLEWWATCPEALRTDKEGCRSLVFRLAGSPLSGANRCAEVYEDGRVKSVSVSLFASHWHSFTAINTRYD
;
A
#
# COMPACT_ATOMS: atom_id res chain seq x y z
N MET A 1 -32.19 -25.55 -3.62
CA MET A 1 -31.54 -24.24 -3.70
C MET A 1 -31.44 -23.69 -2.28
N THR A 2 -30.33 -23.93 -1.61
CA THR A 2 -30.08 -23.45 -0.24
C THR A 2 -29.53 -22.04 -0.31
N HIS A 3 -30.37 -21.05 -0.01
CA HIS A 3 -29.92 -19.68 0.27
C HIS A 3 -29.12 -19.70 1.58
N ARG A 4 -27.79 -19.63 1.50
CA ARG A 4 -26.96 -19.24 2.64
C ARG A 4 -27.08 -17.72 2.78
N ASN A 5 -28.03 -17.28 3.59
CA ASN A 5 -27.97 -15.97 4.23
C ASN A 5 -26.88 -16.07 5.31
N THR A 6 -25.65 -15.72 4.96
CA THR A 6 -24.63 -15.38 5.96
C THR A 6 -24.76 -13.89 6.23
N GLU A 7 -25.37 -13.56 7.37
CA GLU A 7 -25.28 -12.23 7.96
C GLU A 7 -23.80 -11.83 8.02
N GLN A 8 -23.44 -10.73 7.35
CA GLN A 8 -22.08 -10.22 7.41
C GLN A 8 -21.79 -9.79 8.87
N PRO A 9 -20.66 -10.22 9.45
CA PRO A 9 -20.28 -9.77 10.79
C PRO A 9 -20.19 -8.24 10.80
N LYS A 10 -20.75 -7.60 11.83
CA LYS A 10 -20.87 -6.14 12.00
C LYS A 10 -19.55 -5.37 11.81
N ASN A 11 -18.41 -6.04 11.98
CA ASN A 11 -17.06 -5.50 11.85
C ASN A 11 -16.25 -6.31 10.84
N SER A 12 -16.70 -6.44 9.58
CA SER A 12 -15.98 -7.18 8.55
C SER A 12 -15.91 -6.44 7.22
N ILE A 13 -14.81 -6.67 6.49
CA ILE A 13 -14.59 -6.15 5.14
C ILE A 13 -14.67 -7.32 4.15
N THR A 14 -15.31 -7.13 3.00
CA THR A 14 -15.38 -8.18 1.96
C THR A 14 -14.24 -8.03 0.96
N LEU A 15 -13.44 -9.08 0.80
CA LEU A 15 -12.32 -9.17 -0.14
C LEU A 15 -12.82 -9.40 -1.59
N MET A 16 -11.98 -9.22 -2.62
CA MET A 16 -12.35 -9.47 -4.03
C MET A 16 -12.76 -10.92 -4.30
N ASN A 17 -12.20 -11.89 -3.56
CA ASN A 17 -12.57 -13.30 -3.65
C ASN A 17 -13.92 -13.61 -2.97
N GLY A 18 -14.57 -12.62 -2.33
CA GLY A 18 -15.83 -12.76 -1.62
C GLY A 18 -15.71 -13.22 -0.17
N GLU A 19 -14.50 -13.45 0.34
CA GLU A 19 -14.27 -13.80 1.75
C GLU A 19 -14.41 -12.57 2.66
N ALA A 20 -14.84 -12.81 3.91
CA ALA A 20 -14.98 -11.76 4.91
C ALA A 20 -13.72 -11.70 5.80
N LEU A 21 -13.06 -10.54 5.80
CA LEU A 21 -11.96 -10.19 6.70
C LEU A 21 -12.54 -9.65 8.01
N GLU A 22 -12.22 -10.28 9.14
CA GLU A 22 -12.61 -9.80 10.47
C GLU A 22 -11.76 -8.59 10.88
N CYS A 23 -12.42 -7.49 11.25
CA CYS A 23 -11.76 -6.22 11.57
C CYS A 23 -11.65 -5.99 13.07
N PHE A 24 -10.41 -5.74 13.51
CA PHE A 24 -10.11 -5.32 14.88
C PHE A 24 -9.97 -3.79 14.94
N PRO A 25 -10.76 -3.09 15.77
CA PRO A 25 -10.68 -1.64 15.86
C PRO A 25 -9.31 -1.21 16.39
N LYS A 26 -8.72 -0.21 15.73
CA LYS A 26 -7.49 0.44 16.18
C LYS A 26 -7.79 1.14 17.50
N GLN A 27 -7.06 0.82 18.56
CA GLN A 27 -7.11 1.61 19.79
C GLN A 27 -6.66 3.02 19.43
N SER A 28 -7.56 4.00 19.51
CA SER A 28 -7.19 5.38 19.30
C SER A 28 -6.22 5.78 20.41
N PRO A 29 -5.04 6.32 20.09
CA PRO A 29 -4.28 7.01 21.11
C PRO A 29 -5.17 8.15 21.61
N GLN A 30 -5.47 8.16 22.91
CA GLN A 30 -6.06 9.34 23.56
C GLN A 30 -5.00 10.45 23.61
N THR A 31 -4.55 10.92 22.45
CA THR A 31 -3.76 12.13 22.36
C THR A 31 -4.76 13.26 22.50
N LYS A 32 -4.91 13.79 23.72
CA LYS A 32 -5.50 15.11 23.92
C LYS A 32 -4.69 16.07 23.06
N PHE A 33 -5.23 16.49 21.92
CA PHE A 33 -4.66 17.63 21.21
C PHE A 33 -4.79 18.81 22.17
N ALA A 34 -3.66 19.30 22.67
CA ALA A 34 -3.64 20.60 23.30
C ALA A 34 -4.12 21.58 22.22
N SER A 35 -5.18 22.32 22.51
CA SER A 35 -5.62 23.42 21.67
C SER A 35 -4.43 24.37 21.49
N ASP A 36 -3.93 24.46 20.26
CA ASP A 36 -2.85 25.37 19.92
C ASP A 36 -3.44 26.78 19.98
N GLU A 37 -3.24 27.48 21.10
CA GLU A 37 -3.67 28.87 21.26
C GLU A 37 -2.82 29.74 20.35
N MET A 38 -3.31 29.95 19.12
CA MET A 38 -2.74 30.91 18.18
C MET A 38 -2.98 32.32 18.73
N GLN A 39 -1.99 32.90 19.42
CA GLN A 39 -2.06 34.28 19.88
C GLN A 39 -1.68 35.23 18.73
N LEU A 40 -2.68 35.95 18.22
CA LEU A 40 -2.48 37.09 17.32
C LEU A 40 -2.02 38.30 18.15
N ASN A 41 -0.77 38.71 17.98
CA ASN A 41 -0.27 39.96 18.54
C ASN A 41 -0.85 41.15 17.75
N ALA A 42 -1.55 42.06 18.45
CA ALA A 42 -2.28 43.19 17.88
C ALA A 42 -1.40 44.35 17.35
N THR A 43 -0.21 44.06 16.80
CA THR A 43 0.75 45.11 16.38
C THR A 43 1.10 45.07 14.89
N GLY A 44 0.40 44.28 14.06
CA GLY A 44 0.54 44.36 12.60
C GLY A 44 1.95 44.06 12.06
N ALA A 45 2.80 43.39 12.84
CA ALA A 45 4.17 43.05 12.47
C ALA A 45 4.43 41.56 12.74
N TYR A 46 4.50 40.81 11.64
CA TYR A 46 5.07 39.47 11.43
C TYR A 46 4.82 38.37 12.47
N LEU A 47 4.26 37.24 11.98
CA LEU A 47 4.23 35.94 12.65
C LEU A 47 5.67 35.49 12.96
N GLY A 48 6.16 35.83 14.15
CA GLY A 48 7.44 35.36 14.67
C GLY A 48 7.30 33.91 15.15
N MET A 49 7.35 32.93 14.24
CA MET A 49 7.57 31.55 14.65
C MET A 49 8.97 31.46 15.25
N GLY A 50 9.05 31.28 16.57
CA GLY A 50 10.29 30.87 17.23
C GLY A 50 10.71 29.52 16.68
N ILE A 51 11.63 29.49 15.72
CA ILE A 51 12.20 28.25 15.19
C ILE A 51 12.99 27.61 16.32
N LYS A 52 12.35 26.72 17.07
CA LYS A 52 13.07 25.73 17.88
C LYS A 52 13.95 24.94 16.90
N PRO A 53 15.26 24.78 17.14
CA PRO A 53 16.07 23.90 16.31
C PRO A 53 15.51 22.48 16.47
N CYS A 54 14.80 22.00 15.45
CA CYS A 54 14.45 20.60 15.33
C CYS A 54 15.76 19.82 15.28
N LYS A 55 15.98 18.93 16.25
CA LYS A 55 17.01 17.90 16.14
C LYS A 55 16.83 17.23 14.77
N PRO A 56 17.89 17.00 13.98
CA PRO A 56 17.77 16.29 12.72
C PRO A 56 17.16 14.93 13.04
N GLN A 57 15.89 14.76 12.68
CA GLN A 57 15.28 13.44 12.68
C GLN A 57 16.06 12.61 11.66
N PRO A 58 16.25 11.30 11.91
CA PRO A 58 16.80 10.42 10.88
C PRO A 58 16.05 10.69 9.56
N ASN A 59 16.80 10.85 8.45
CA ASN A 59 16.24 11.24 7.16
C ASN A 59 15.03 10.35 6.86
N ALA A 60 13.83 10.93 6.82
CA ALA A 60 12.58 10.17 6.68
C ALA A 60 12.57 9.28 5.42
N ASP A 61 13.38 9.64 4.42
CA ASP A 61 13.56 8.89 3.19
C ASP A 61 14.42 7.62 3.37
N GLU A 62 15.40 7.62 4.28
CA GLU A 62 16.23 6.45 4.57
C GLU A 62 15.42 5.34 5.24
N GLU A 63 14.54 5.70 6.19
CA GLU A 63 13.66 4.72 6.84
C GLU A 63 12.63 4.16 5.86
N LYS A 64 12.08 4.97 4.95
CA LYS A 64 11.19 4.49 3.88
C LYS A 64 11.89 3.49 2.97
N GLU A 65 13.12 3.78 2.54
CA GLU A 65 13.88 2.85 1.70
C GLU A 65 14.26 1.57 2.47
N ARG A 66 14.54 1.66 3.77
CA ARG A 66 14.75 0.47 4.63
C ARG A 66 13.48 -0.38 4.74
N GLN A 67 12.33 0.22 4.98
CA GLN A 67 11.04 -0.48 5.05
C GLN A 67 10.65 -1.12 3.72
N LYS A 68 10.88 -0.41 2.62
CA LYS A 68 10.70 -0.93 1.27
C LYS A 68 11.59 -2.14 1.00
N LYS A 69 12.87 -2.10 1.38
CA LYS A 69 13.77 -3.25 1.26
C LYS A 69 13.27 -4.44 2.09
N LEU A 70 12.87 -4.21 3.34
CA LEU A 70 12.30 -5.26 4.18
C LEU A 70 11.08 -5.93 3.52
N PHE A 71 10.21 -5.14 2.89
CA PHE A 71 9.08 -5.66 2.14
C PHE A 71 9.52 -6.48 0.93
N THR A 72 10.44 -5.97 0.10
CA THR A 72 10.90 -6.70 -1.10
C THR A 72 11.61 -8.00 -0.74
N ASP A 73 12.48 -7.98 0.28
CA ASP A 73 13.26 -9.15 0.71
C ASP A 73 12.34 -10.27 1.25
N ASN A 74 11.18 -9.90 1.81
CA ASN A 74 10.22 -10.83 2.38
C ASN A 74 8.96 -11.04 1.50
N ALA A 75 8.92 -10.51 0.28
CA ALA A 75 7.70 -10.51 -0.55
C ALA A 75 7.16 -11.93 -0.78
N PHE A 76 8.03 -12.88 -1.12
CA PHE A 76 7.65 -14.29 -1.32
C PHE A 76 7.29 -15.00 -0.02
N TYR A 77 7.91 -14.62 1.10
CA TYR A 77 7.53 -15.13 2.42
C TYR A 77 6.11 -14.69 2.80
N LEU A 78 5.77 -13.42 2.54
CA LEU A 78 4.42 -12.89 2.72
C LEU A 78 3.41 -13.59 1.81
N LEU A 79 3.76 -13.81 0.54
CA LEU A 79 2.92 -14.54 -0.41
C LEU A 79 2.62 -15.98 0.06
N ALA A 80 3.63 -16.69 0.57
CA ALA A 80 3.47 -18.06 1.06
C ALA A 80 2.56 -18.14 2.31
N HIS A 81 2.44 -17.07 3.09
CA HIS A 81 1.60 -16.99 4.29
C HIS A 81 0.36 -16.12 4.08
N SER A 82 -0.06 -15.96 2.82
CA SER A 82 -1.19 -15.09 2.44
C SER A 82 -2.47 -15.44 3.19
N GLU A 83 -2.82 -16.73 3.30
CA GLU A 83 -4.03 -17.18 4.02
C GLU A 83 -4.11 -16.65 5.46
N ARG A 84 -2.97 -16.61 6.17
CA ARG A 84 -2.91 -16.09 7.54
C ARG A 84 -3.07 -14.57 7.56
N ILE A 85 -2.40 -13.88 6.63
CA ILE A 85 -2.43 -12.42 6.55
C ILE A 85 -3.82 -11.91 6.15
N MET A 86 -4.47 -12.59 5.20
CA MET A 86 -5.81 -12.26 4.70
C MET A 86 -6.93 -12.55 5.71
N ARG A 87 -6.64 -13.22 6.84
CA ARG A 87 -7.60 -13.45 7.93
C ARG A 87 -7.50 -12.41 9.05
N ASP A 88 -6.36 -11.75 9.22
CA ASP A 88 -6.13 -10.80 10.33
C ASP A 88 -6.04 -9.38 9.78
N SER A 89 -7.02 -8.52 10.09
CA SER A 89 -7.04 -7.15 9.58
C SER A 89 -5.82 -6.33 9.97
N ARG A 90 -5.15 -6.66 11.09
CA ARG A 90 -3.95 -5.94 11.55
C ARG A 90 -2.76 -6.22 10.65
N MET A 91 -2.68 -7.42 10.09
CA MET A 91 -1.66 -7.79 9.12
C MET A 91 -2.05 -7.30 7.73
N PHE A 92 -3.31 -7.47 7.34
CA PHE A 92 -3.83 -7.04 6.04
C PHE A 92 -3.65 -5.53 5.84
N LEU A 93 -4.01 -4.70 6.83
CA LEU A 93 -3.94 -3.24 6.75
C LEU A 93 -2.56 -2.66 7.11
N ALA A 94 -1.53 -3.51 7.23
CA ALA A 94 -0.18 -3.04 7.50
C ALA A 94 0.34 -2.22 6.29
N PRO A 95 0.69 -0.94 6.46
CA PRO A 95 1.13 -0.10 5.36
C PRO A 95 2.51 -0.51 4.87
N VAL A 96 2.72 -0.42 3.56
CA VAL A 96 3.98 -0.70 2.90
C VAL A 96 4.56 0.61 2.38
N ALA A 97 5.84 0.85 2.66
CA ALA A 97 6.58 2.05 2.24
C ALA A 97 6.97 2.02 0.75
N VAL A 98 6.07 1.61 -0.14
CA VAL A 98 6.27 1.62 -1.58
C VAL A 98 5.49 2.77 -2.19
N GLN A 99 6.22 3.77 -2.68
CA GLN A 99 5.62 4.85 -3.44
C GLN A 99 5.33 4.38 -4.87
N ASN A 100 4.05 4.31 -5.21
CA ASN A 100 3.59 4.07 -6.57
C ASN A 100 3.36 5.40 -7.29
N GLY A 101 3.83 5.50 -8.53
CA GLY A 101 3.83 6.73 -9.33
C GLY A 101 2.84 6.63 -10.49
N LEU A 102 1.55 6.50 -10.17
CA LEU A 102 0.52 6.31 -11.18
C LEU A 102 0.00 7.66 -11.68
N ALA A 103 -0.06 7.83 -13.01
CA ALA A 103 -0.72 8.99 -13.60
C ALA A 103 -2.25 8.89 -13.41
N TYR A 104 -2.91 10.04 -13.31
CA TYR A 104 -4.38 10.19 -13.22
C TYR A 104 -5.03 9.63 -11.95
N THR A 105 -4.26 9.42 -10.89
CA THR A 105 -4.76 8.89 -9.61
C THR A 105 -4.87 9.92 -8.48
N GLY A 106 -4.59 11.19 -8.77
CA GLY A 106 -4.63 12.29 -7.78
C GLY A 106 -3.66 12.10 -6.61
N THR A 107 -3.91 12.82 -5.51
CA THR A 107 -3.13 12.76 -4.26
C THR A 107 -3.58 11.66 -3.30
N SER A 108 -4.71 10.99 -3.54
CA SER A 108 -5.40 10.23 -2.49
C SER A 108 -5.15 8.72 -2.44
N GLY A 109 -4.77 8.04 -3.53
CA GLY A 109 -4.84 6.57 -3.54
C GLY A 109 -3.56 5.81 -3.14
N PHE A 110 -2.38 6.27 -3.54
CA PHE A 110 -1.24 5.35 -3.70
C PHE A 110 -0.02 5.63 -2.83
N ASN A 111 -0.20 6.45 -1.79
CA ASN A 111 0.92 6.88 -0.95
C ASN A 111 1.36 5.85 0.09
N ALA A 112 0.51 4.87 0.43
CA ALA A 112 0.83 3.80 1.37
C ALA A 112 -0.04 2.55 1.15
N PRO A 113 0.10 1.83 0.02
CA PRO A 113 -0.59 0.55 -0.19
C PRO A 113 -0.28 -0.42 0.96
N THR A 114 -1.23 -1.28 1.31
CA THR A 114 -1.07 -2.24 2.41
C THR A 114 -0.54 -3.59 1.91
N VAL A 115 -0.04 -4.41 2.83
CA VAL A 115 0.39 -5.79 2.51
C VAL A 115 -0.77 -6.59 1.91
N GLY A 116 -1.98 -6.42 2.46
CA GLY A 116 -3.19 -7.06 1.96
C GLY A 116 -3.50 -6.74 0.51
N ILE A 117 -3.40 -5.46 0.12
CA ILE A 117 -3.62 -5.01 -1.26
C ILE A 117 -2.67 -5.71 -2.22
N TYR A 118 -1.38 -5.84 -1.87
CA TYR A 118 -0.42 -6.53 -2.73
C TYR A 118 -0.72 -8.03 -2.86
N LEU A 119 -1.05 -8.70 -1.75
CA LEU A 119 -1.38 -10.12 -1.76
C LEU A 119 -2.63 -10.41 -2.59
N GLU A 120 -3.66 -9.59 -2.44
CA GLU A 120 -4.90 -9.70 -3.21
C GLU A 120 -4.68 -9.42 -4.70
N TRP A 121 -3.82 -8.44 -5.00
CA TRP A 121 -3.46 -8.12 -6.37
C TRP A 121 -2.66 -9.25 -7.03
N TRP A 122 -1.66 -9.82 -6.36
CA TRP A 122 -0.90 -10.97 -6.88
C TRP A 122 -1.76 -12.23 -7.04
N ALA A 123 -2.81 -12.40 -6.23
CA ALA A 123 -3.74 -13.51 -6.36
C ALA A 123 -4.76 -13.31 -7.50
N THR A 124 -5.19 -12.06 -7.73
CA THR A 124 -6.28 -11.75 -8.68
C THR A 124 -5.77 -11.43 -10.08
N CYS A 125 -4.56 -10.87 -10.21
CA CYS A 125 -3.99 -10.42 -11.48
C CYS A 125 -2.78 -11.30 -11.87
N PRO A 126 -2.94 -12.23 -12.82
CA PRO A 126 -1.84 -13.07 -13.32
C PRO A 126 -0.71 -12.25 -13.96
N GLU A 127 -0.96 -11.01 -14.38
CA GLU A 127 0.06 -10.15 -14.96
C GLU A 127 1.01 -9.59 -13.88
N ALA A 128 0.54 -9.48 -12.62
CA ALA A 128 1.31 -9.01 -11.48
C ALA A 128 2.18 -10.11 -10.84
N LEU A 129 1.73 -11.37 -10.89
CA LEU A 129 2.48 -12.57 -10.51
C LEU A 129 2.96 -13.29 -11.78
N ARG A 130 4.18 -12.96 -12.21
CA ARG A 130 4.73 -13.50 -13.45
C ARG A 130 5.50 -14.78 -13.18
N THR A 131 5.40 -15.72 -14.11
CA THR A 131 6.26 -16.91 -14.15
C THR A 131 6.92 -16.94 -15.52
N ASP A 132 8.26 -16.89 -15.55
CA ASP A 132 9.01 -16.98 -16.80
C ASP A 132 9.03 -18.42 -17.34
N LYS A 133 9.49 -18.60 -18.59
CA LYS A 133 9.63 -19.90 -19.26
C LYS A 133 10.52 -20.88 -18.50
N GLU A 134 11.47 -20.37 -17.72
CA GLU A 134 12.35 -21.15 -16.85
C GLU A 134 11.69 -21.54 -15.51
N GLY A 135 10.43 -21.15 -15.28
CA GLY A 135 9.71 -21.39 -14.03
C GLY A 135 10.02 -20.38 -12.92
N CYS A 136 10.91 -19.41 -13.17
CA CYS A 136 11.27 -18.36 -12.23
C CYS A 136 10.08 -17.41 -12.01
N ARG A 137 9.65 -17.25 -10.75
CA ARG A 137 8.55 -16.34 -10.38
C ARG A 137 9.07 -14.94 -10.10
N SER A 138 8.32 -13.93 -10.55
CA SER A 138 8.54 -12.53 -10.17
C SER A 138 7.23 -11.86 -9.75
N LEU A 139 7.34 -10.95 -8.79
CA LEU A 139 6.24 -10.18 -8.23
C LEU A 139 6.43 -8.71 -8.58
N VAL A 140 5.48 -8.12 -9.30
CA VAL A 140 5.45 -6.67 -9.51
C VAL A 140 5.06 -6.01 -8.19
N PHE A 141 5.84 -5.06 -7.71
CA PHE A 141 5.54 -4.37 -6.45
C PHE A 141 5.49 -2.84 -6.57
N ARG A 142 6.22 -2.26 -7.53
CA ARG A 142 6.16 -0.82 -7.81
C ARG A 142 5.50 -0.62 -9.16
N LEU A 143 4.39 0.10 -9.17
CA LEU A 143 3.75 0.58 -10.40
C LEU A 143 4.05 2.06 -10.58
N ALA A 144 4.62 2.40 -11.73
CA ALA A 144 4.79 3.81 -12.12
C ALA A 144 4.65 3.95 -13.63
N GLY A 145 3.82 4.88 -14.08
CA GLY A 145 3.53 5.04 -15.50
C GLY A 145 2.17 5.65 -15.80
N SER A 146 1.83 5.66 -17.10
CA SER A 146 0.56 6.17 -17.62
C SER A 146 -0.23 5.07 -18.32
N PRO A 147 -1.48 4.78 -17.88
CA PRO A 147 -2.33 3.78 -18.55
C PRO A 147 -2.72 4.19 -19.96
N LEU A 148 -2.80 5.50 -20.26
CA LEU A 148 -3.22 6.01 -21.58
C LEU A 148 -2.14 5.86 -22.65
N SER A 149 -0.88 6.19 -22.32
CA SER A 149 0.23 6.04 -23.27
C SER A 149 0.87 4.65 -23.23
N GLY A 150 0.60 3.87 -22.18
CA GLY A 150 1.26 2.59 -21.91
C GLY A 150 2.70 2.72 -21.42
N ALA A 151 3.28 3.92 -21.45
CA ALA A 151 4.65 4.17 -20.99
C ALA A 151 4.73 3.97 -19.46
N ASN A 152 5.64 3.10 -19.03
CA ASN A 152 5.77 2.74 -17.63
C ASN A 152 7.20 2.37 -17.24
N ARG A 153 7.49 2.49 -15.94
CA ARG A 153 8.75 2.11 -15.30
C ARG A 153 8.42 1.46 -13.96
N CYS A 154 8.01 0.20 -14.04
CA CYS A 154 7.67 -0.60 -12.87
C CYS A 154 8.91 -1.23 -12.24
N ALA A 155 8.72 -1.90 -11.10
CA ALA A 155 9.74 -2.77 -10.52
C ALA A 155 9.13 -4.10 -10.08
N GLU A 156 9.90 -5.16 -10.28
CA GLU A 156 9.58 -6.52 -9.87
C GLU A 156 10.67 -7.08 -8.95
N VAL A 157 10.27 -8.00 -8.08
CA VAL A 157 11.15 -8.77 -7.21
C VAL A 157 11.08 -10.25 -7.56
N TYR A 158 12.24 -10.90 -7.61
CA TYR A 158 12.40 -12.32 -7.91
C TYR A 158 12.57 -13.13 -6.61
N GLU A 159 12.39 -14.45 -6.68
CA GLU A 159 12.48 -15.34 -5.51
C GLU A 159 13.83 -15.29 -4.80
N ASP A 160 14.90 -15.00 -5.53
CA ASP A 160 16.25 -14.84 -4.99
C ASP A 160 16.51 -13.46 -4.37
N GLY A 161 15.47 -12.63 -4.23
CA GLY A 161 15.54 -11.28 -3.67
C GLY A 161 16.07 -10.22 -4.64
N ARG A 162 16.39 -10.58 -5.90
CA ARG A 162 16.81 -9.57 -6.89
C ARG A 162 15.62 -8.67 -7.22
N VAL A 163 15.87 -7.36 -7.22
CA VAL A 163 14.90 -6.34 -7.66
C VAL A 163 15.35 -5.77 -9.00
N LYS A 164 14.44 -5.71 -9.97
CA LYS A 164 14.71 -5.11 -11.28
C LYS A 164 13.67 -4.07 -11.64
N SER A 165 14.12 -2.99 -12.28
CA SER A 165 13.23 -2.06 -12.97
C SER A 165 12.83 -2.67 -14.31
N VAL A 166 11.53 -2.69 -14.59
CA VAL A 166 10.97 -3.31 -15.80
C VAL A 166 9.90 -2.44 -16.43
N SER A 167 9.73 -2.60 -17.74
CA SER A 167 8.55 -2.12 -18.44
C SER A 167 7.58 -3.28 -18.60
N VAL A 168 6.38 -3.17 -18.04
CA VAL A 168 5.34 -4.20 -18.16
C VAL A 168 4.51 -3.95 -19.41
N SER A 169 4.19 -5.03 -20.14
CA SER A 169 3.15 -5.00 -21.17
C SER A 169 1.77 -4.88 -20.54
N LEU A 170 0.79 -4.35 -21.27
CA LEU A 170 -0.59 -4.20 -20.77
C LEU A 170 -0.64 -3.45 -19.43
N PHE A 171 0.07 -2.32 -19.34
CA PHE A 171 0.12 -1.51 -18.13
C PHE A 171 -1.27 -1.05 -17.66
N ALA A 172 -2.21 -0.84 -18.59
CA ALA A 172 -3.59 -0.52 -18.25
C ALA A 172 -4.25 -1.63 -17.39
N SER A 173 -4.01 -2.91 -17.67
CA SER A 173 -4.53 -4.03 -16.86
C SER A 173 -4.01 -3.99 -15.42
N HIS A 174 -2.69 -3.76 -15.27
CA HIS A 174 -2.05 -3.62 -13.96
C HIS A 174 -2.62 -2.42 -13.20
N TRP A 175 -2.76 -1.29 -13.89
CA TRP A 175 -3.27 -0.05 -13.32
C TRP A 175 -4.72 -0.20 -12.85
N HIS A 176 -5.61 -0.74 -13.70
CA HIS A 176 -7.02 -0.91 -13.39
C HIS A 176 -7.24 -1.89 -12.24
N SER A 177 -6.56 -3.05 -12.27
CA SER A 177 -6.69 -4.06 -11.21
C SER A 177 -6.17 -3.55 -9.87
N PHE A 178 -4.98 -2.94 -9.85
CA PHE A 178 -4.40 -2.41 -8.62
C PHE A 178 -5.23 -1.26 -8.04
N THR A 179 -5.72 -0.36 -8.90
CA THR A 179 -6.59 0.75 -8.49
C THR A 179 -7.90 0.23 -7.93
N ALA A 180 -8.55 -0.73 -8.59
CA ALA A 180 -9.83 -1.27 -8.15
C ALA A 180 -9.75 -1.97 -6.77
N ILE A 181 -8.61 -2.58 -6.44
CA ILE A 181 -8.37 -3.17 -5.12
C ILE A 181 -8.10 -2.05 -4.10
N ASN A 182 -7.17 -1.14 -4.40
CA ASN A 182 -6.75 -0.11 -3.46
C ASN A 182 -7.89 0.80 -3.02
N THR A 183 -8.75 1.24 -3.95
CA THR A 183 -9.89 2.13 -3.63
C THR A 183 -10.96 1.48 -2.76
N ARG A 184 -10.92 0.17 -2.52
CA ARG A 184 -11.85 -0.51 -1.60
C ARG A 184 -11.46 -0.37 -0.14
N TYR A 185 -10.18 -0.10 0.13
CA TYR A 185 -9.61 -0.13 1.47
C TYR A 185 -9.01 1.21 1.91
N ASP A 186 -9.00 2.21 1.03
CA ASP A 186 -8.73 3.62 1.34
C ASP A 186 -9.84 4.27 2.19
#